data_AF-A0A0M8WUP7-F1
#
_entry.id   AF-A0A0M8WUP7-F1
#
_cell.length_a   1.000
_cell.length_b   1.000
_cell.length_c   1.000
_cell.angle_alpha   90.00
_cell.angle_beta   90.00
_cell.angle_gamma   90.00
#
_symmetry.space_group_name_H-M   'P 1'
#
loop_
_entity.id
_entity.type
_entity.pdbx_description
1 polymer ?
#
loop_
_entity_poly.entity_id
_entity_poly.type
_entity_poly.pdbx_seq_one_letter_code
_entity_poly.pdbx_strand_id
1 'polypeptide(L)'
;MEPAAARELLASAACEVERTRAALAVVETGGCPSVAHLTGDNRLVLSTALRRELVRHVDDCPRCRRTAERAVPGHWPGATVTPAELPVLEAPRAALARHPRARGAAVPRFDRRGFPMDPKDRAARRDRIRARAVTTTVVATVVAAPVLALWAAYRGGPAGDDDGRAATAREAQGPEALGGDTSGGYENAGNASVKPGVRMGRNGKADVSVEVVSVGGMGGKGAGQLDVSAANDGDTTLITLTASGASEVRWSVSTSAGWLYFSQSSGTLEPGRALTVKVYVDHLREPSGHWHARVAVAPAGAVVSIDGYGTAPSRPTPPPASPTPPSPPPSTPPTEPPA
;
A
#
# COMPACT_ATOMS: atom_id res chain seq x y z
N MET A 1 -19.33 17.19 -12.18
CA MET A 1 -18.61 16.05 -12.80
C MET A 1 -18.82 16.20 -14.29
N GLU A 2 -17.74 16.28 -15.08
CA GLU A 2 -17.85 16.37 -16.54
C GLU A 2 -18.57 15.13 -17.09
N PRO A 3 -19.52 15.27 -18.04
CA PRO A 3 -20.31 14.14 -18.55
C PRO A 3 -19.44 13.08 -19.24
N ALA A 4 -18.27 13.44 -19.78
CA ALA A 4 -17.31 12.49 -20.32
C ALA A 4 -16.68 11.60 -19.24
N ALA A 5 -16.19 12.21 -18.14
CA ALA A 5 -15.63 11.47 -17.01
C ALA A 5 -16.66 10.55 -16.35
N ALA A 6 -17.93 10.98 -16.29
CA ALA A 6 -19.01 10.13 -15.80
C ALA A 6 -19.22 8.90 -16.70
N ARG A 7 -19.20 9.05 -18.03
CA ARG A 7 -19.33 7.93 -18.98
C ARG A 7 -18.17 6.94 -18.88
N GLU A 8 -16.94 7.42 -18.71
CA GLU A 8 -15.77 6.56 -18.49
C GLU A 8 -15.87 5.76 -17.19
N LEU A 9 -16.34 6.40 -16.11
CA LEU A 9 -16.58 5.71 -14.84
C LEU A 9 -17.67 4.65 -14.97
N LEU A 10 -18.74 4.92 -15.72
CA LEU A 10 -19.81 3.94 -15.97
C LEU A 10 -19.34 2.77 -16.85
N ALA A 11 -18.57 3.06 -17.90
CA ALA A 11 -18.00 2.02 -18.77
C ALA A 11 -17.02 1.12 -18.00
N SER A 12 -16.15 1.71 -17.17
CA SER A 12 -15.23 0.94 -16.33
C SER A 12 -15.97 0.11 -15.28
N ALA A 13 -17.03 0.65 -14.66
CA ALA A 13 -17.86 -0.08 -13.72
C ALA A 13 -18.60 -1.25 -14.39
N ALA A 14 -19.18 -1.05 -15.58
CA ALA A 14 -19.83 -2.10 -16.36
C ALA A 14 -18.85 -3.24 -16.69
N CYS A 15 -17.65 -2.89 -17.17
CA CYS A 15 -16.60 -3.86 -17.48
C CYS A 15 -16.16 -4.66 -16.23
N GLU A 16 -16.06 -4.02 -15.06
CA GLU A 16 -15.77 -4.72 -13.81
C GLU A 16 -16.86 -5.73 -13.42
N VAL A 17 -18.14 -5.37 -13.60
CA VAL A 17 -19.28 -6.25 -13.30
C VAL A 17 -19.31 -7.44 -14.25
N GLU A 18 -19.10 -7.22 -15.54
CA GLU A 18 -19.06 -8.29 -16.54
C GLU A 18 -17.94 -9.29 -16.30
N ARG A 19 -16.71 -8.81 -16.05
CA ARG A 19 -15.58 -9.69 -15.69
C ARG A 19 -15.88 -10.51 -14.44
N THR A 20 -16.50 -9.88 -13.45
CA THR A 20 -16.85 -10.58 -12.20
C THR A 20 -17.93 -11.64 -12.45
N ARG A 21 -18.96 -11.33 -13.25
CA ARG A 21 -20.03 -12.28 -13.59
C ARG A 21 -19.49 -13.48 -14.36
N ALA A 22 -18.62 -13.26 -15.34
CA ALA A 22 -17.97 -14.32 -16.09
C ALA A 22 -17.14 -15.24 -15.18
N ALA A 23 -16.38 -14.63 -14.25
CA ALA A 23 -15.58 -15.40 -13.29
C ALA A 23 -16.45 -16.24 -12.33
N LEU A 24 -17.58 -15.70 -11.88
CA LEU A 24 -18.52 -16.45 -11.05
C LEU A 24 -19.20 -17.59 -11.82
N ALA A 25 -19.49 -17.42 -13.11
CA ALA A 25 -19.99 -18.52 -13.93
C ALA A 25 -18.98 -19.66 -14.06
N VAL A 26 -17.67 -19.34 -14.15
CA VAL A 26 -16.61 -20.35 -14.11
C VAL A 26 -16.58 -21.09 -12.77
N VAL A 27 -16.75 -20.37 -11.65
CA VAL A 27 -16.86 -20.96 -10.32
C VAL A 27 -18.03 -21.95 -10.25
N GLU A 28 -19.19 -21.57 -10.79
CA GLU A 28 -20.39 -22.42 -10.81
C GLU A 28 -20.22 -23.68 -11.68
N THR A 29 -19.56 -23.56 -12.83
CA THR A 29 -19.27 -24.71 -13.70
C THR A 29 -18.21 -25.67 -13.11
N GLY A 30 -17.31 -25.17 -12.25
CA GLY A 30 -16.25 -25.97 -11.63
C GLY A 30 -15.20 -26.52 -12.61
N GLY A 31 -14.38 -27.47 -12.14
CA GLY A 31 -13.44 -28.22 -12.98
C GLY A 31 -12.02 -27.64 -13.11
N CYS A 32 -11.73 -26.51 -12.46
CA CYS A 32 -10.36 -26.01 -12.26
C CYS A 32 -9.96 -26.13 -10.77
N PRO A 33 -8.86 -26.85 -10.45
CA PRO A 33 -8.45 -27.04 -9.06
C PRO A 33 -8.00 -25.72 -8.40
N SER A 34 -7.40 -24.80 -9.16
CA SER A 34 -7.02 -23.48 -8.64
C SER A 34 -8.23 -22.64 -8.27
N VAL A 35 -9.31 -22.67 -9.06
CA VAL A 35 -10.57 -22.01 -8.71
C VAL A 35 -11.19 -22.66 -7.48
N ALA A 36 -11.18 -24.00 -7.40
CA ALA A 36 -11.66 -24.73 -6.24
C ALA A 36 -10.86 -24.41 -4.97
N HIS A 37 -9.54 -24.19 -5.07
CA HIS A 37 -8.72 -23.74 -3.94
C HIS A 37 -9.03 -22.29 -3.54
N LEU A 38 -9.32 -21.40 -4.50
CA LEU A 38 -9.70 -20.02 -4.21
C LEU A 38 -11.07 -19.91 -3.53
N THR A 39 -11.96 -20.86 -3.74
CA THR A 39 -13.34 -20.86 -3.20
C THR A 39 -13.58 -21.86 -2.08
N GLY A 40 -12.69 -22.84 -1.88
CA GLY A 40 -12.83 -23.95 -0.93
C GLY A 40 -12.68 -23.56 0.54
N ASP A 41 -11.96 -22.47 0.82
CA ASP A 41 -11.75 -21.99 2.19
C ASP A 41 -12.88 -21.03 2.62
N ASN A 42 -13.98 -21.61 3.09
CA ASN A 42 -15.00 -21.00 3.97
C ASN A 42 -15.72 -19.71 3.51
N ARG A 43 -16.99 -19.84 3.08
CA ARG A 43 -18.05 -18.81 3.23
C ARG A 43 -17.60 -17.35 2.99
N LEU A 44 -16.70 -17.14 2.04
CA LEU A 44 -16.14 -15.82 1.80
C LEU A 44 -17.21 -15.02 1.08
N VAL A 45 -17.63 -13.94 1.73
CA VAL A 45 -18.33 -12.88 1.01
C VAL A 45 -17.40 -12.43 -0.12
N LEU A 46 -17.93 -12.18 -1.32
CA LEU A 46 -17.15 -11.81 -2.50
C LEU A 46 -16.38 -10.49 -2.25
N SER A 47 -15.24 -10.62 -1.59
CA SER A 47 -14.39 -9.52 -1.19
C SER A 47 -13.66 -8.97 -2.41
N THR A 48 -13.16 -7.75 -2.32
CA THR A 48 -12.40 -7.15 -3.42
C THR A 48 -11.15 -7.96 -3.79
N ALA A 49 -10.51 -8.59 -2.81
CA ALA A 49 -9.36 -9.47 -3.03
C ALA A 49 -9.77 -10.73 -3.79
N LEU A 50 -10.78 -11.46 -3.30
CA LEU A 50 -11.26 -12.68 -3.95
C LEU A 50 -11.74 -12.40 -5.38
N ARG A 51 -12.49 -11.32 -5.59
CA ARG A 51 -12.93 -10.87 -6.92
C ARG A 51 -11.74 -10.68 -7.87
N ARG A 52 -10.68 -10.00 -7.42
CA ARG A 52 -9.49 -9.74 -8.25
C ARG A 52 -8.73 -11.02 -8.56
N GLU A 53 -8.60 -11.92 -7.60
CA GLU A 53 -7.92 -13.20 -7.82
C GLU A 53 -8.69 -14.11 -8.77
N LEU A 54 -10.03 -14.18 -8.64
CA LEU A 54 -10.87 -14.94 -9.56
C LEU A 54 -10.80 -14.42 -10.99
N VAL A 55 -10.93 -13.10 -11.18
CA VAL A 55 -10.82 -12.48 -12.51
C VAL A 55 -9.44 -12.72 -13.11
N ARG A 56 -8.37 -12.50 -12.33
CA ARG A 56 -6.99 -12.75 -12.80
C ARG A 56 -6.79 -14.21 -13.19
N HIS A 57 -7.28 -15.16 -12.41
CA HIS A 57 -7.15 -16.57 -12.72
C HIS A 57 -7.92 -16.95 -14.00
N VAL A 58 -9.11 -16.38 -14.22
CA VAL A 58 -9.89 -16.61 -15.43
C VAL A 58 -9.19 -16.02 -16.66
N ASP A 59 -8.55 -14.87 -16.50
CA ASP A 59 -7.70 -14.29 -17.53
C ASP A 59 -6.49 -15.18 -17.80
N ASP A 60 -5.74 -15.62 -16.79
CA ASP A 60 -4.48 -16.37 -16.98
C ASP A 60 -4.68 -17.85 -17.39
N CYS A 61 -5.79 -18.48 -16.99
CA CYS A 61 -6.04 -19.90 -17.25
C CYS A 61 -6.84 -20.12 -18.54
N PRO A 62 -6.29 -20.74 -19.60
CA PRO A 62 -6.97 -20.91 -20.88
C PRO A 62 -8.16 -21.87 -20.84
N ARG A 63 -8.27 -22.71 -19.81
CA ARG A 63 -9.45 -23.56 -19.58
C ARG A 63 -10.60 -22.73 -19.00
N CYS A 64 -10.32 -21.96 -17.95
CA CYS A 64 -11.29 -21.05 -17.33
C CYS A 64 -11.75 -19.96 -18.29
N ARG A 65 -10.84 -19.40 -19.09
CA ARG A 65 -11.16 -18.41 -20.13
C ARG A 65 -12.20 -18.93 -21.12
N ARG A 66 -11.97 -20.12 -21.70
CA ARG A 66 -12.93 -20.75 -22.63
C ARG A 66 -14.27 -21.06 -21.97
N THR A 67 -14.28 -21.43 -20.69
CA THR A 67 -15.53 -21.65 -19.95
C THR A 67 -16.29 -20.34 -19.74
N ALA A 68 -15.59 -19.27 -19.37
CA ALA A 68 -16.16 -17.92 -19.24
C ALA A 68 -16.73 -17.40 -20.56
N GLU A 69 -16.02 -17.59 -21.68
CA GLU A 69 -16.46 -17.22 -23.04
C GLU A 69 -17.77 -17.95 -23.44
N ARG A 70 -17.96 -19.20 -23.00
CA ARG A 70 -19.19 -19.95 -23.27
C ARG A 70 -20.35 -19.55 -22.36
N ALA A 71 -20.05 -19.14 -21.13
CA ALA A 71 -21.06 -18.83 -20.13
C ALA A 71 -21.67 -17.43 -20.31
N VAL A 72 -20.95 -16.50 -20.94
CA VAL A 72 -21.43 -15.15 -21.24
C VAL A 72 -21.55 -14.99 -22.76
N PRO A 73 -22.77 -15.02 -23.33
CA PRO A 73 -22.96 -14.82 -24.76
C PRO A 73 -22.56 -13.39 -25.15
N GLY A 74 -21.44 -13.24 -25.86
CA GLY A 74 -20.89 -11.97 -26.31
C GLY A 74 -19.36 -12.00 -26.47
N HIS A 75 -18.78 -10.93 -26.99
CA HIS A 75 -17.33 -10.73 -26.96
C HIS A 75 -16.87 -10.50 -25.51
N TRP A 76 -15.67 -10.97 -25.18
CA TRP A 76 -15.00 -10.83 -23.87
C TRP A 76 -15.12 -9.39 -23.30
N PRO A 77 -15.18 -9.20 -21.96
CA PRO A 77 -15.68 -7.97 -21.33
C PRO A 77 -15.08 -6.66 -21.85
N GLY A 78 -15.92 -5.63 -22.00
CA GLY A 78 -15.55 -4.33 -22.58
C GLY A 78 -16.07 -4.08 -24.00
N ALA A 79 -16.80 -5.03 -24.59
CA ALA A 79 -17.45 -4.87 -25.89
C ALA A 79 -18.92 -4.40 -25.80
N THR A 80 -19.49 -4.34 -24.60
CA THR A 80 -20.85 -3.85 -24.38
C THR A 80 -20.85 -2.32 -24.34
N VAL A 81 -21.65 -1.73 -25.21
CA VAL A 81 -21.89 -0.28 -25.18
C VAL A 81 -22.78 0.00 -23.97
N THR A 82 -22.28 0.78 -23.00
CA THR A 82 -23.13 1.27 -21.92
C THR A 82 -24.24 2.12 -22.53
N PRO A 83 -25.53 1.84 -22.21
CA PRO A 83 -26.62 2.65 -22.75
C PRO A 83 -26.43 4.11 -22.33
N ALA A 84 -26.70 5.03 -23.25
CA ALA A 84 -26.50 6.46 -23.01
C ALA A 84 -27.34 7.01 -21.85
N GLU A 85 -28.43 6.31 -21.51
CA GLU A 85 -29.31 6.60 -20.40
C GLU A 85 -29.33 5.42 -19.42
N LEU A 86 -29.14 5.72 -18.13
CA LEU A 86 -29.24 4.73 -17.06
C LEU A 86 -30.72 4.57 -16.68
N PRO A 87 -31.35 3.41 -16.93
CA PRO A 87 -32.71 3.19 -16.48
C PRO A 87 -32.75 3.23 -14.95
N VAL A 88 -33.60 4.09 -14.41
CA VAL A 88 -33.84 4.17 -12.96
C VAL A 88 -34.61 2.92 -12.56
N LEU A 89 -33.93 1.99 -11.89
CA LEU A 89 -34.58 0.82 -11.31
C LEU A 89 -35.28 1.23 -10.02
N GLU A 90 -36.58 0.99 -9.92
CA GLU A 90 -37.31 1.16 -8.67
C GLU A 90 -36.76 0.19 -7.61
N ALA A 91 -36.28 0.72 -6.49
CA ALA A 91 -35.79 -0.12 -5.42
C ALA A 91 -36.93 -0.97 -4.84
N PRO A 92 -36.78 -2.30 -4.73
CA PRO A 92 -37.82 -3.16 -4.16
C PRO A 92 -38.08 -2.72 -2.72
N ARG A 93 -39.32 -2.30 -2.43
CA ARG A 93 -39.71 -1.74 -1.11
C ARG A 93 -39.44 -2.71 0.05
N ALA A 94 -39.38 -4.02 -0.23
CA ALA A 94 -38.98 -5.05 0.73
C ALA A 94 -37.52 -4.89 1.23
N ALA A 95 -36.61 -4.32 0.43
CA ALA A 95 -35.24 -4.02 0.84
C ALA A 95 -35.13 -2.76 1.72
N LEU A 96 -36.15 -1.89 1.69
CA LEU A 96 -36.26 -0.73 2.58
C LEU A 96 -36.80 -1.10 3.97
N ALA A 97 -37.31 -2.32 4.15
CA ALA A 97 -37.68 -2.82 5.46
C ALA A 97 -36.40 -2.95 6.30
N ARG A 98 -36.20 -1.99 7.22
CA ARG A 98 -35.14 -2.02 8.24
C ARG A 98 -35.15 -3.39 8.89
N HIS A 99 -34.20 -4.23 8.51
CA HIS A 99 -33.98 -5.49 9.20
C HIS A 99 -33.73 -5.15 10.68
N PRO A 100 -34.49 -5.75 11.61
CA PRO A 100 -34.29 -5.49 13.02
C PRO A 100 -32.82 -5.79 13.29
N ARG A 101 -32.09 -4.79 13.81
CA ARG A 101 -30.67 -4.93 14.14
C ARG A 101 -30.56 -6.07 15.14
N ALA A 102 -30.23 -7.27 14.67
CA ALA A 102 -29.86 -8.38 15.51
C ALA A 102 -28.61 -7.91 16.27
N ARG A 103 -28.79 -7.50 17.53
CA ARG A 103 -27.69 -7.29 18.47
C ARG A 103 -26.97 -8.64 18.61
N GLY A 104 -25.94 -8.85 17.80
CA GLY A 104 -25.12 -10.06 17.89
C GLY A 104 -24.45 -10.47 16.58
N ALA A 105 -25.10 -10.30 15.42
CA ALA A 105 -24.49 -10.57 14.12
C ALA A 105 -23.92 -9.26 13.56
N ALA A 106 -22.60 -9.19 13.40
CA ALA A 106 -21.94 -8.02 12.85
C ALA A 106 -22.46 -7.74 11.43
N VAL A 107 -23.25 -6.67 11.26
CA VAL A 107 -23.71 -6.19 9.95
C VAL A 107 -22.49 -6.10 9.01
N PRO A 108 -22.54 -6.74 7.81
CA PRO A 108 -21.47 -6.64 6.84
C PRO A 108 -21.17 -5.17 6.55
N ARG A 109 -19.92 -4.74 6.79
CA ARG A 109 -19.50 -3.39 6.47
C ARG A 109 -18.91 -3.38 5.08
N PHE A 110 -19.30 -2.41 4.28
CA PHE A 110 -18.83 -2.26 2.92
C PHE A 110 -17.62 -1.32 2.87
N ASP A 111 -16.70 -1.58 1.96
CA ASP A 111 -15.61 -0.67 1.65
C ASP A 111 -16.12 0.54 0.86
N ARG A 112 -15.21 1.48 0.51
CA ARG A 112 -15.55 2.68 -0.27
C ARG A 112 -16.03 2.36 -1.69
N ARG A 113 -15.86 1.12 -2.15
CA ARG A 113 -16.29 0.61 -3.46
C ARG A 113 -17.59 -0.19 -3.35
N GLY A 114 -18.20 -0.27 -2.18
CA GLY A 114 -19.46 -0.98 -1.96
C GLY A 114 -19.32 -2.49 -1.83
N PHE A 115 -18.11 -3.03 -1.62
CA PHE A 115 -17.89 -4.47 -1.42
C PHE A 115 -17.86 -4.83 0.06
N PRO A 116 -18.47 -5.94 0.48
CA PRO A 116 -18.37 -6.41 1.87
C PRO A 116 -16.92 -6.66 2.29
N MET A 117 -16.55 -6.17 3.46
CA MET A 117 -15.25 -6.41 4.07
C MET A 117 -15.26 -7.67 4.92
N ASP A 118 -14.17 -8.44 4.85
CA ASP A 118 -14.02 -9.65 5.65
C ASP A 118 -13.88 -9.31 7.15
N PRO A 119 -14.56 -10.03 8.05
CA PRO A 119 -14.38 -9.85 9.50
C PRO A 119 -12.92 -9.98 9.98
N LYS A 120 -12.07 -10.78 9.31
CA LYS A 120 -10.65 -10.96 9.63
C LYS A 120 -9.82 -9.72 9.32
N ASP A 121 -10.17 -8.99 8.26
CA ASP A 121 -9.51 -7.72 7.91
C ASP A 121 -9.67 -6.66 9.01
N ARG A 122 -10.79 -6.74 9.76
CA ARG A 122 -11.05 -5.87 10.91
C ARG A 122 -10.11 -6.14 12.07
N ALA A 123 -9.85 -7.41 12.38
CA ALA A 123 -8.95 -7.81 13.46
C ALA A 123 -7.53 -7.29 13.16
N ALA A 124 -7.05 -7.56 11.95
CA ALA A 124 -5.74 -7.10 11.48
C ALA A 124 -5.58 -5.57 11.53
N ARG A 125 -6.62 -4.80 11.17
CA ARG A 125 -6.58 -3.32 11.25
C ARG A 125 -6.58 -2.81 12.70
N ARG A 126 -7.37 -3.42 13.58
CA ARG A 126 -7.43 -3.02 15.00
C ARG A 126 -6.11 -3.31 15.71
N ASP A 127 -5.48 -4.43 15.39
CA ASP A 127 -4.19 -4.80 15.96
C ASP A 127 -3.10 -3.81 15.54
N ARG A 128 -3.11 -3.36 14.27
CA ARG A 128 -2.22 -2.28 13.82
C ARG A 128 -2.45 -0.95 14.54
N ILE A 129 -3.70 -0.60 14.85
CA ILE A 129 -4.01 0.65 15.58
C ILE A 129 -3.56 0.55 17.04
N ARG A 130 -3.79 -0.59 17.69
CA ARG A 130 -3.34 -0.84 19.07
C ARG A 130 -1.82 -0.84 19.17
N ALA A 131 -1.13 -1.46 18.22
CA ALA A 131 0.33 -1.45 18.17
C ALA A 131 0.89 -0.02 18.10
N ARG A 132 0.30 0.85 17.26
CA ARG A 132 0.73 2.26 17.15
C ARG A 132 0.53 3.05 18.43
N ALA A 133 -0.62 2.88 19.10
CA ALA A 133 -0.89 3.55 20.36
C ALA A 133 0.11 3.13 21.46
N VAL A 134 0.41 1.83 21.56
CA VAL A 134 1.37 1.29 22.54
C VAL A 134 2.77 1.81 22.25
N THR A 135 3.21 1.85 20.97
CA THR A 135 4.53 2.39 20.63
C THR A 135 4.64 3.88 20.96
N THR A 136 3.60 4.67 20.72
CA THR A 136 3.63 6.11 21.02
C THR A 136 3.67 6.40 22.51
N THR A 137 2.93 5.63 23.33
CA THR A 137 2.93 5.82 24.78
C THR A 137 4.27 5.44 25.40
N VAL A 138 4.90 4.35 24.94
CA VAL A 138 6.21 3.92 25.45
C VAL A 138 7.28 4.97 25.12
N VAL A 139 7.33 5.45 23.86
CA VAL A 139 8.27 6.50 23.46
C VAL A 139 8.05 7.78 24.27
N ALA A 140 6.80 8.21 24.46
CA ALA A 140 6.50 9.39 25.27
C ALA A 140 6.99 9.25 26.72
N THR A 141 6.78 8.08 27.35
CA THR A 141 7.23 7.84 28.73
C THR A 141 8.75 7.78 28.87
N VAL A 142 9.45 7.16 27.91
CA VAL A 142 10.91 7.04 27.92
C VAL A 142 11.60 8.38 27.69
N VAL A 143 10.97 9.30 26.94
CA VAL A 143 11.51 10.66 26.73
C VAL A 143 11.17 11.59 27.88
N ALA A 144 9.94 11.52 28.42
CA ALA A 144 9.51 12.42 29.48
C ALA A 144 10.20 12.15 30.83
N ALA A 145 10.44 10.88 31.18
CA ALA A 145 11.00 10.52 32.48
C ALA A 145 12.44 11.05 32.72
N PRO A 146 13.39 10.94 31.78
CA PRO A 146 14.74 11.48 31.96
C PRO A 146 14.77 13.01 31.99
N VAL A 147 13.93 13.66 31.19
CA VAL A 147 13.84 15.13 31.15
C VAL A 147 13.27 15.66 32.47
N LEU A 148 12.23 15.02 33.01
CA LEU A 148 11.67 15.35 34.32
C LEU A 148 12.66 15.08 35.46
N ALA A 149 13.43 13.99 35.39
CA ALA A 149 14.46 13.67 36.37
C ALA A 149 15.62 14.69 36.35
N LEU A 150 16.08 15.08 35.15
CA LEU A 150 17.12 16.09 34.97
C LEU A 150 16.66 17.46 35.46
N TRP A 151 15.41 17.82 35.17
CA TRP A 151 14.82 19.08 35.63
C TRP A 151 14.63 19.12 37.15
N ALA A 152 14.24 18.00 37.76
CA ALA A 152 14.17 17.88 39.22
C ALA A 152 15.55 17.97 39.88
N ALA A 153 16.58 17.35 39.28
CA ALA A 153 17.96 17.43 39.78
C ALA A 153 18.54 18.85 39.66
N TYR A 154 18.19 19.60 38.61
CA TYR A 154 18.67 20.97 38.43
C TYR A 154 18.00 21.97 39.38
N ARG A 155 16.82 21.64 39.94
CA ARG A 155 16.13 22.46 40.95
C ARG A 155 16.39 22.05 42.39
N GLY A 156 16.96 20.86 42.63
CA GLY A 156 17.22 20.31 43.96
C GLY A 156 18.53 20.80 44.58
N GLY A 157 18.62 22.09 44.91
CA GLY A 157 19.51 22.57 45.98
C GLY A 157 18.90 22.25 47.35
N PRO A 158 19.70 22.00 48.40
CA PRO A 158 19.25 21.34 49.62
C PRO A 158 18.14 22.11 50.35
N ALA A 159 17.22 21.34 50.92
CA ALA A 159 16.17 21.80 51.81
C ALA A 159 16.73 22.69 52.93
N GLY A 160 16.38 23.98 52.88
CA GLY A 160 16.09 24.74 54.08
C GLY A 160 14.64 24.46 54.44
N ASP A 161 14.43 23.89 55.62
CA ASP A 161 13.13 23.81 56.28
C ASP A 161 12.64 25.25 56.51
N ASP A 162 11.50 25.65 55.96
CA ASP A 162 10.36 26.13 56.75
C ASP A 162 9.13 26.48 55.90
N ASP A 163 7.99 26.26 56.54
CA ASP A 163 6.58 26.54 56.29
C ASP A 163 6.09 27.41 55.10
N GLY A 164 5.03 26.88 54.49
CA GLY A 164 3.78 27.62 54.31
C GLY A 164 3.60 28.42 53.02
N ARG A 165 2.65 27.98 52.18
CA ARG A 165 1.49 28.75 51.65
C ARG A 165 1.11 28.26 50.25
N ALA A 166 -0.16 27.85 50.13
CA ALA A 166 -0.84 27.62 48.87
C ALA A 166 -0.87 28.88 47.98
N ALA A 167 -0.65 28.70 46.68
CA ALA A 167 -1.04 29.68 45.65
C ALA A 167 -1.58 28.96 44.41
N THR A 168 -2.88 29.11 44.22
CA THR A 168 -3.68 28.74 43.05
C THR A 168 -3.52 29.74 41.89
N ALA A 169 -3.98 29.34 40.69
CA ALA A 169 -4.37 30.16 39.52
C ALA A 169 -3.22 30.67 38.63
N ARG A 170 -3.31 30.78 37.29
CA ARG A 170 -4.33 30.47 36.24
C ARG A 170 -3.64 30.74 34.89
N GLU A 171 -4.18 30.15 33.82
CA GLU A 171 -3.79 30.31 32.42
C GLU A 171 -3.69 31.77 31.94
N ALA A 172 -2.80 32.03 30.97
CA ALA A 172 -3.03 32.99 29.89
C ALA A 172 -2.13 32.74 28.66
N GLN A 173 -2.80 32.38 27.56
CA GLN A 173 -2.58 32.63 26.13
C GLN A 173 -1.26 33.27 25.62
N GLY A 174 -0.73 32.72 24.52
CA GLY A 174 0.21 33.40 23.60
C GLY A 174 -0.43 34.55 22.81
N PRO A 175 0.32 35.34 22.02
CA PRO A 175 0.68 34.92 20.64
C PRO A 175 2.01 35.46 20.04
N GLU A 176 2.39 34.83 18.92
CA GLU A 176 3.09 35.25 17.68
C GLU A 176 4.16 36.39 17.62
N ALA A 177 5.33 35.98 17.11
CA ALA A 177 5.99 36.36 15.84
C ALA A 177 7.10 37.45 15.76
N LEU A 178 8.06 37.12 14.87
CA LEU A 178 9.14 37.89 14.23
C LEU A 178 10.43 38.04 15.07
N GLY A 179 11.64 37.70 14.64
CA GLY A 179 12.24 37.36 13.35
C GLY A 179 13.71 37.82 13.39
N GLY A 180 14.67 37.08 12.82
CA GLY A 180 16.05 37.59 12.65
C GLY A 180 17.15 36.52 12.67
N ASP A 181 17.69 36.22 11.49
CA ASP A 181 18.81 35.33 11.19
C ASP A 181 20.12 35.66 11.94
N THR A 182 20.94 34.64 12.24
CA THR A 182 22.22 34.36 11.54
C THR A 182 23.10 33.34 12.28
N SER A 183 23.63 32.40 11.49
CA SER A 183 24.89 31.63 11.59
C SER A 183 25.34 30.99 12.93
N GLY A 184 25.56 29.67 12.86
CA GLY A 184 26.30 28.91 13.87
C GLY A 184 26.27 27.42 13.54
N GLY A 185 27.41 26.87 13.11
CA GLY A 185 27.54 25.54 12.52
C GLY A 185 27.13 24.40 13.46
N TYR A 186 26.59 23.34 12.86
CA TYR A 186 26.47 22.04 13.50
C TYR A 186 27.53 21.10 12.93
N GLU A 187 28.47 20.70 13.78
CA GLU A 187 29.37 19.59 13.55
C GLU A 187 28.60 18.29 13.74
N ASN A 188 28.30 17.59 12.64
CA ASN A 188 27.87 16.19 12.69
C ASN A 188 29.08 15.28 12.47
N ALA A 189 29.74 14.88 13.56
CA ALA A 189 30.71 13.79 13.55
C ALA A 189 30.05 12.53 14.12
N GLY A 190 29.91 11.48 13.31
CA GLY A 190 29.23 10.25 13.73
C GLY A 190 29.24 9.08 12.75
N ASN A 191 30.33 8.92 11.98
CA ASN A 191 30.90 7.68 11.46
C ASN A 191 29.96 6.59 10.87
N ALA A 192 29.67 6.67 9.57
CA ALA A 192 29.38 5.49 8.75
C ALA A 192 30.64 5.14 7.95
N SER A 193 31.24 3.98 8.24
CA SER A 193 32.40 3.49 7.50
C SER A 193 31.98 3.04 6.10
N VAL A 194 32.38 3.80 5.08
CA VAL A 194 32.28 3.41 3.67
C VAL A 194 33.49 2.54 3.33
N LYS A 195 33.27 1.28 2.94
CA LYS A 195 34.26 0.53 2.15
C LYS A 195 34.03 0.85 0.67
N PRO A 196 35.06 1.28 -0.08
CA PRO A 196 34.88 1.68 -1.47
C PRO A 196 34.99 0.50 -2.44
N GLY A 197 34.08 0.48 -3.40
CA GLY A 197 34.40 0.16 -4.80
C GLY A 197 33.93 -1.19 -5.34
N VAL A 198 32.87 -1.17 -6.17
CA VAL A 198 32.85 -1.94 -7.43
C VAL A 198 32.36 -1.00 -8.54
N ARG A 199 33.04 -1.11 -9.68
CA ARG A 199 33.10 -0.15 -10.79
C ARG A 199 31.83 -0.14 -11.63
N MET A 200 31.54 1.03 -12.21
CA MET A 200 30.60 1.25 -13.32
C MET A 200 30.84 0.23 -14.44
N GLY A 201 29.96 -0.76 -14.53
CA GLY A 201 29.90 -1.71 -15.62
C GLY A 201 29.25 -1.06 -16.83
N ARG A 202 30.04 -0.73 -17.83
CA ARG A 202 29.60 -0.26 -19.15
C ARG A 202 28.86 -1.40 -19.86
N ASN A 203 27.59 -1.63 -19.55
CA ASN A 203 26.63 -2.45 -20.29
C ASN A 203 25.23 -2.18 -19.73
N GLY A 204 24.34 -1.53 -20.48
CA GLY A 204 23.00 -1.11 -20.03
C GLY A 204 22.11 -2.26 -19.57
N LYS A 205 22.25 -2.66 -18.30
CA LYS A 205 21.34 -3.51 -17.51
C LYS A 205 21.04 -2.76 -16.21
N ALA A 206 19.90 -3.05 -15.59
CA ALA A 206 19.39 -2.32 -14.44
C ALA A 206 20.39 -2.37 -13.28
N ASP A 207 20.92 -1.20 -12.88
CA ASP A 207 21.78 -1.08 -11.69
C ASP A 207 20.90 -1.23 -10.45
N VAL A 208 21.07 -2.32 -9.71
CA VAL A 208 20.38 -2.57 -8.45
C VAL A 208 21.32 -2.32 -7.27
N SER A 209 21.24 -1.13 -6.68
CA SER A 209 21.89 -0.82 -5.40
C SER A 209 21.05 -1.31 -4.24
N VAL A 210 21.72 -1.83 -3.21
CA VAL A 210 21.07 -2.37 -2.02
C VAL A 210 21.67 -1.75 -0.76
N GLU A 211 20.82 -1.13 0.05
CA GLU A 211 21.19 -0.57 1.35
C GLU A 211 20.34 -1.23 2.43
N VAL A 212 20.99 -1.68 3.51
CA VAL A 212 20.30 -2.25 4.68
C VAL A 212 20.32 -1.23 5.79
N VAL A 213 19.14 -0.72 6.13
CA VAL A 213 18.95 0.17 7.29
C VAL A 213 18.34 -0.65 8.41
N SER A 214 19.15 -0.99 9.41
CA SER A 214 18.69 -1.67 10.63
C SER A 214 18.27 -0.63 11.67
N VAL A 215 17.00 -0.61 12.05
CA VAL A 215 16.55 0.22 13.18
C VAL A 215 16.80 -0.55 14.47
N GLY A 216 17.92 -0.25 15.13
CA GLY A 216 18.25 -0.84 16.42
C GLY A 216 17.24 -0.43 17.50
N GLY A 217 16.47 -1.39 18.01
CA GLY A 217 15.77 -1.26 19.29
C GLY A 217 14.33 -1.77 19.32
N MET A 218 14.14 -3.00 19.77
CA MET A 218 13.36 -3.38 20.98
C MET A 218 13.24 -4.91 21.05
N GLY A 219 14.40 -5.60 21.11
CA GLY A 219 14.45 -7.02 21.43
C GLY A 219 14.32 -7.18 22.94
N GLY A 220 13.11 -7.42 23.44
CA GLY A 220 12.94 -8.01 24.76
C GLY A 220 13.77 -9.29 24.85
N LYS A 221 14.38 -9.52 26.01
CA LYS A 221 15.44 -10.48 26.40
C LYS A 221 15.25 -11.99 26.04
N GLY A 222 14.47 -12.35 25.02
CA GLY A 222 14.25 -13.74 24.59
C GLY A 222 13.73 -13.95 23.16
N ALA A 223 13.50 -12.90 22.36
CA ALA A 223 13.17 -13.06 20.95
C ALA A 223 14.47 -13.11 20.14
N GLY A 224 14.74 -14.23 19.46
CA GLY A 224 16.00 -14.44 18.74
C GLY A 224 16.34 -13.26 17.81
N GLN A 225 17.62 -12.91 17.80
CA GLN A 225 18.18 -11.82 17.03
C GLN A 225 18.25 -12.24 15.56
N LEU A 226 17.77 -11.42 14.64
CA LEU A 226 17.82 -11.72 13.21
C LEU A 226 18.72 -10.70 12.56
N ASP A 227 19.89 -11.14 12.10
CA ASP A 227 20.80 -10.32 11.32
C ASP A 227 20.39 -10.38 9.84
N VAL A 228 20.54 -9.25 9.15
CA VAL A 228 20.08 -9.07 7.78
C VAL A 228 21.21 -8.47 6.96
N SER A 229 21.62 -9.20 5.93
CA SER A 229 22.51 -8.69 4.89
C SER A 229 21.83 -8.82 3.55
N ALA A 230 22.22 -7.97 2.61
CA ALA A 230 21.68 -8.04 1.27
C ALA A 230 22.79 -7.81 0.25
N ALA A 231 22.68 -8.52 -0.86
CA ALA A 231 23.59 -8.49 -1.99
C ALA A 231 22.78 -8.51 -3.28
N ASN A 232 23.46 -8.22 -4.39
CA ASN A 232 22.91 -8.36 -5.71
C ASN A 232 23.68 -9.44 -6.49
N ASP A 233 22.95 -10.26 -7.24
CA ASP A 233 23.46 -11.24 -8.18
C ASP A 233 22.74 -11.03 -9.54
N GLY A 234 23.36 -10.25 -10.42
CA GLY A 234 22.77 -9.82 -11.68
C GLY A 234 21.49 -8.99 -11.46
N ASP A 235 20.36 -9.46 -11.99
CA ASP A 235 19.08 -8.76 -11.83
C ASP A 235 18.30 -9.20 -10.57
N THR A 236 18.89 -10.07 -9.73
CA THR A 236 18.23 -10.62 -8.53
C THR A 236 18.85 -10.05 -7.25
N THR A 237 18.01 -9.52 -6.35
CA THR A 237 18.46 -9.16 -5.01
C THR A 237 18.40 -10.38 -4.09
N LEU A 238 19.48 -10.64 -3.37
CA LEU A 238 19.61 -11.72 -2.41
C LEU A 238 19.60 -11.13 -0.99
N ILE A 239 18.58 -11.43 -0.19
CA ILE A 239 18.50 -11.03 1.21
C ILE A 239 18.86 -12.24 2.07
N THR A 240 19.98 -12.20 2.78
CA THR A 240 20.42 -13.26 3.68
C THR A 240 20.02 -12.93 5.10
N LEU A 241 19.20 -13.81 5.68
CA LEU A 241 18.70 -13.77 7.04
C LEU A 241 19.51 -14.74 7.89
N THR A 242 20.08 -14.27 9.00
CA THR A 242 20.86 -15.12 9.92
C THR A 242 20.26 -15.03 11.32
N ALA A 243 19.73 -16.13 11.84
CA ALA A 243 19.23 -16.18 13.20
C ALA A 243 20.41 -16.31 14.17
N SER A 244 20.66 -15.25 14.92
CA SER A 244 21.58 -15.20 16.05
C SER A 244 20.79 -15.29 17.36
N GLY A 245 21.30 -16.01 18.35
CA GLY A 245 20.61 -16.22 19.63
C GLY A 245 20.36 -17.68 19.94
N ALA A 246 19.49 -17.95 20.92
CA ALA A 246 19.27 -19.29 21.48
C ALA A 246 17.87 -19.88 21.18
N SER A 247 17.00 -19.12 20.53
CA SER A 247 15.62 -19.51 20.22
C SER A 247 15.30 -19.38 18.74
N GLU A 248 14.38 -20.22 18.25
CA GLU A 248 13.89 -20.18 16.87
C GLU A 248 13.24 -18.83 16.57
N VAL A 249 13.59 -18.26 15.42
CA VAL A 249 13.08 -16.95 14.98
C VAL A 249 12.03 -17.16 13.89
N ARG A 250 10.79 -16.74 14.17
CA ARG A 250 9.78 -16.58 13.13
C ARG A 250 10.04 -15.27 12.39
N TRP A 251 10.34 -15.38 11.10
CA TRP A 251 10.70 -14.25 10.26
C TRP A 251 9.67 -14.01 9.16
N SER A 252 9.62 -12.77 8.68
CA SER A 252 8.83 -12.40 7.50
C SER A 252 9.46 -11.25 6.73
N VAL A 253 9.31 -11.26 5.42
CA VAL A 253 9.67 -10.15 4.52
C VAL A 253 8.42 -9.61 3.83
N SER A 254 8.36 -8.30 3.63
CA SER A 254 7.20 -7.64 3.00
C SER A 254 7.61 -6.40 2.21
N THR A 255 6.84 -6.07 1.18
CA THR A 255 7.04 -4.88 0.34
C THR A 255 5.70 -4.27 -0.07
N SER A 256 5.68 -2.97 -0.36
CA SER A 256 4.54 -2.30 -1.00
C SER A 256 4.66 -2.26 -2.52
N ALA A 257 5.81 -2.62 -3.08
CA ALA A 257 6.05 -2.65 -4.53
C ALA A 257 5.39 -3.91 -5.13
N GLY A 258 4.27 -3.73 -5.82
CA GLY A 258 3.49 -4.83 -6.40
C GLY A 258 4.12 -5.52 -7.62
N TRP A 259 5.28 -5.03 -8.06
CA TRP A 259 6.12 -5.60 -9.11
C TRP A 259 7.33 -6.38 -8.56
N LEU A 260 7.47 -6.49 -7.23
CA LEU A 260 8.47 -7.35 -6.61
C LEU A 260 7.82 -8.60 -6.04
N TYR A 261 8.48 -9.75 -6.19
CA TYR A 261 8.05 -11.00 -5.56
C TYR A 261 9.23 -11.75 -4.93
N PHE A 262 8.91 -12.56 -3.92
CA PHE A 262 9.90 -13.26 -3.10
C PHE A 262 9.82 -14.76 -3.35
N SER A 263 10.98 -15.43 -3.35
CA SER A 263 11.06 -16.89 -3.25
C SER A 263 10.34 -17.43 -2.00
N GLN A 264 10.41 -16.68 -0.90
CA GLN A 264 9.72 -16.99 0.35
C GLN A 264 9.45 -15.71 1.14
N SER A 265 8.23 -15.52 1.63
CA SER A 265 7.82 -14.31 2.36
C SER A 265 7.84 -14.47 3.88
N SER A 266 7.89 -15.70 4.38
CA SER A 266 7.89 -15.99 5.82
C SER A 266 8.35 -17.41 6.09
N GLY A 267 8.84 -17.64 7.30
CA GLY A 267 9.21 -18.96 7.78
C GLY A 267 9.67 -18.91 9.22
N THR A 268 10.26 -20.01 9.66
CA THR A 268 10.99 -20.05 10.92
C THR A 268 12.43 -20.46 10.65
N LEU A 269 13.35 -19.95 11.47
CA LEU A 269 14.78 -20.16 11.32
C LEU A 269 15.35 -20.56 12.68
N GLU A 270 15.95 -21.75 12.73
CA GLU A 270 16.62 -22.24 13.94
C GLU A 270 17.84 -21.36 14.30
N PRO A 271 18.21 -21.30 15.59
CA PRO A 271 19.44 -20.64 16.03
C PRO A 271 20.68 -21.06 15.22
N GLY A 272 21.47 -20.08 14.79
CA GLY A 272 22.72 -20.32 14.04
C GLY A 272 22.52 -20.69 12.57
N ARG A 273 21.28 -20.80 12.09
CA ARG A 273 20.99 -21.02 10.66
C ARG A 273 20.92 -19.70 9.90
N ALA A 274 21.29 -19.79 8.63
CA ALA A 274 21.11 -18.73 7.66
C ALA A 274 20.23 -19.21 6.50
N LEU A 275 19.44 -18.30 5.94
CA LEU A 275 18.58 -18.53 4.78
C LEU A 275 18.69 -17.34 3.83
N THR A 276 18.75 -17.60 2.53
CA THR A 276 18.74 -16.55 1.51
C THR A 276 17.38 -16.47 0.83
N VAL A 277 16.73 -15.32 0.95
CA VAL A 277 15.50 -14.96 0.23
C VAL A 277 15.88 -14.23 -1.06
N LYS A 278 15.51 -14.80 -2.20
CA LYS A 278 15.61 -14.15 -3.51
C LYS A 278 14.43 -13.21 -3.74
N VAL A 279 14.73 -11.99 -4.18
CA VAL A 279 13.76 -10.97 -4.61
C VAL A 279 13.88 -10.83 -6.12
N TYR A 280 12.74 -10.92 -6.79
CA TYR A 280 12.63 -10.85 -8.23
C TYR A 280 11.79 -9.64 -8.65
N VAL A 281 12.11 -9.10 -9.83
CA VAL A 281 11.34 -8.03 -10.48
C VAL A 281 10.43 -8.67 -11.53
N ASP A 282 9.14 -8.34 -11.47
CA ASP A 282 8.18 -8.61 -12.54
C ASP A 282 8.31 -7.50 -13.59
N HIS A 283 9.07 -7.77 -14.66
CA HIS A 283 9.32 -6.82 -15.75
C HIS A 283 8.05 -6.40 -16.52
N LEU A 284 6.92 -7.10 -16.36
CA LEU A 284 5.64 -6.67 -16.96
C LEU A 284 4.95 -5.58 -16.15
N ARG A 285 5.34 -5.41 -14.87
CA ARG A 285 4.74 -4.48 -13.91
C ARG A 285 5.72 -3.47 -13.36
N GLU A 286 7.00 -3.61 -13.69
CA GLU A 286 8.02 -2.65 -13.26
C GLU A 286 7.69 -1.25 -13.81
N PRO A 287 7.90 -0.19 -13.02
CA PRO A 287 7.76 1.18 -13.50
C PRO A 287 8.76 1.47 -14.63
N SER A 288 8.32 2.19 -15.67
CA SER A 288 9.24 2.71 -16.69
C SER A 288 10.19 3.74 -16.09
N GLY A 289 11.48 3.67 -16.40
CA GLY A 289 12.49 4.59 -15.87
C GLY A 289 13.02 4.18 -14.50
N HIS A 290 13.68 5.13 -13.81
CA HIS A 290 14.21 4.88 -12.47
C HIS A 290 13.09 4.61 -11.46
N TRP A 291 13.27 3.56 -10.66
CA TRP A 291 12.36 3.22 -9.58
C TRP A 291 13.13 2.87 -8.30
N HIS A 292 12.43 2.98 -7.18
CA HIS A 292 12.93 2.63 -5.85
C HIS A 292 11.87 1.82 -5.10
N ALA A 293 12.31 0.80 -4.37
CA ALA A 293 11.47 -0.07 -3.57
C ALA A 293 12.10 -0.34 -2.20
N ARG A 294 11.25 -0.65 -1.21
CA ARG A 294 11.69 -1.00 0.15
C ARG A 294 11.10 -2.33 0.59
N VAL A 295 11.95 -3.21 1.09
CA VAL A 295 11.58 -4.51 1.66
C VAL A 295 11.82 -4.47 3.17
N ALA A 296 10.76 -4.63 3.94
CA ALA A 296 10.83 -4.69 5.40
C ALA A 296 11.01 -6.13 5.89
N VAL A 297 11.94 -6.33 6.82
CA VAL A 297 12.29 -7.63 7.41
C VAL A 297 11.97 -7.62 8.90
N ALA A 298 11.13 -8.55 9.33
CA ALA A 298 10.76 -8.76 10.74
C ALA A 298 11.31 -10.09 11.27
N PRO A 299 11.68 -10.17 12.57
CA PRO A 299 11.56 -9.13 13.59
C PRO A 299 12.75 -8.14 13.63
N ALA A 300 13.74 -8.29 12.74
CA ALA A 300 14.96 -7.48 12.71
C ALA A 300 14.71 -5.96 12.71
N GLY A 301 13.56 -5.51 12.21
CA GLY A 301 13.31 -4.08 12.00
C GLY A 301 14.22 -3.49 10.91
N ALA A 302 14.76 -4.35 10.04
CA ALA A 302 15.63 -3.97 8.96
C ALA A 302 14.80 -3.64 7.71
N VAL A 303 15.23 -2.62 6.99
CA VAL A 303 14.67 -2.24 5.70
C VAL A 303 15.76 -2.34 4.64
N VAL A 304 15.49 -3.13 3.60
CA VAL A 304 16.35 -3.27 2.43
C VAL A 304 15.81 -2.36 1.33
N SER A 305 16.57 -1.33 0.98
CA SER A 305 16.29 -0.45 -0.16
C SER A 305 16.80 -1.10 -1.44
N ILE A 306 16.01 -1.02 -2.51
CA ILE A 306 16.33 -1.58 -3.83
C ILE A 306 16.03 -0.50 -4.86
N ASP A 307 17.05 -0.06 -5.59
CA ASP A 307 16.89 0.83 -6.74
C ASP A 307 16.97 0.03 -8.04
N GLY A 308 16.42 0.56 -9.12
CA GLY A 308 16.54 -0.07 -10.43
C GLY A 308 16.00 0.82 -11.54
N TYR A 309 16.01 0.29 -12.76
CA TYR A 309 15.52 1.00 -13.95
C TYR A 309 14.68 0.06 -14.81
N GLY A 310 13.42 0.42 -15.03
CA GLY A 310 12.53 -0.35 -15.88
C GLY A 310 12.60 0.09 -17.35
N THR A 311 12.56 -0.88 -18.24
CA THR A 311 12.75 -0.65 -19.70
C THR A 311 11.44 -0.52 -20.47
N ALA A 312 10.30 -0.61 -19.78
CA ALA A 312 8.99 -0.45 -20.38
C ALA A 312 8.89 0.92 -21.10
N PRO A 313 8.36 0.98 -22.34
CA PRO A 313 8.25 2.23 -23.08
C PRO A 313 7.33 3.20 -22.34
N SER A 314 7.85 4.40 -22.05
CA SER A 314 7.06 5.50 -21.53
C SER A 314 5.91 5.79 -22.48
N ARG A 315 4.67 5.87 -21.98
CA ARG A 315 3.53 6.33 -22.81
C ARG A 315 3.90 7.72 -23.36
N PRO A 316 3.81 7.95 -24.70
CA PRO A 316 4.13 9.25 -25.25
C PRO A 316 3.26 10.33 -24.61
N THR A 317 3.90 11.39 -24.11
CA THR A 317 3.21 12.60 -23.69
C THR A 317 2.42 13.14 -24.89
N PRO A 318 1.10 13.35 -24.79
CA PRO A 318 0.35 13.93 -25.89
C PRO A 318 0.92 15.32 -26.21
N PRO A 319 1.09 15.68 -27.50
CA PRO A 319 1.60 17.00 -27.86
C PRO A 319 0.65 18.09 -27.34
N PRO A 320 1.17 19.27 -26.96
CA PRO A 320 0.33 20.40 -26.59
C PRO A 320 -0.62 20.71 -27.75
N ALA A 321 -1.92 20.83 -27.45
CA ALA A 321 -2.93 21.16 -28.44
C ALA A 321 -2.64 22.55 -29.03
N SER A 322 -2.42 22.61 -30.35
CA SER A 322 -2.33 23.88 -31.07
C SER A 322 -3.66 24.63 -30.99
N PRO A 323 -3.67 25.96 -30.74
CA PRO A 323 -4.90 26.74 -30.70
C PRO A 323 -5.55 26.77 -32.08
N THR A 324 -6.82 26.35 -32.14
CA THR A 324 -7.65 26.44 -33.35
C THR A 324 -7.95 27.91 -33.67
N PRO A 325 -7.73 28.39 -34.92
CA PRO A 325 -8.09 29.75 -35.29
C PRO A 325 -9.63 29.92 -35.34
N PRO A 326 -10.18 31.09 -34.98
CA PRO A 326 -11.62 31.33 -34.99
C PRO A 326 -12.18 31.32 -36.42
N SER A 327 -13.36 30.72 -36.58
CA SER A 327 -14.12 30.71 -37.85
C SER A 327 -14.66 32.10 -38.19
N PRO A 328 -14.70 32.49 -39.48
CA PRO A 328 -15.26 33.78 -39.90
C PRO A 328 -16.78 33.81 -39.72
N PRO A 329 -17.38 35.00 -39.46
CA PRO A 329 -18.81 35.14 -39.26
C PRO A 329 -19.60 34.91 -40.57
N PRO A 330 -20.86 34.45 -40.49
CA PRO A 330 -21.69 34.21 -41.67
C PRO A 330 -22.13 35.52 -42.34
N SER A 331 -21.97 35.60 -43.66
CA SER A 331 -22.47 36.70 -44.48
C SER A 331 -24.00 36.65 -44.61
N THR A 332 -24.66 37.76 -44.25
CA THR A 332 -26.09 37.98 -44.49
C THR A 332 -26.38 38.32 -45.97
N PRO A 333 -27.42 37.76 -46.61
CA PRO A 333 -27.82 38.15 -47.95
C PRO A 333 -28.56 39.50 -47.96
N PRO A 334 -28.53 40.27 -49.07
CA PRO A 334 -29.15 41.58 -49.14
C PRO A 334 -30.68 41.51 -49.26
N THR A 335 -31.36 42.36 -48.50
CA THR A 335 -32.82 42.60 -48.58
C THR A 335 -33.14 43.49 -49.78
N GLU A 336 -34.04 43.03 -50.63
CA GLU A 336 -34.61 43.78 -51.76
C GLU A 336 -35.68 44.76 -51.25
N PRO A 337 -35.75 46.01 -51.74
CA PRO A 337 -36.76 46.98 -51.29
C PRO A 337 -38.11 46.79 -52.00
N PRO A 338 -39.24 47.16 -51.37
CA PRO A 338 -40.57 47.00 -51.95
C PRO A 338 -40.89 48.06 -53.02
N ALA A 339 -41.78 47.68 -53.94
CA ALA A 339 -42.27 48.44 -55.09
C ALA A 339 -43.06 49.71 -54.74
#